data_AF-A0A0S8B1Q0-F1
#
_entry.id   AF-A0A0S8B1Q0-F1
#
_cell.length_a   1.000
_cell.length_b   1.000
_cell.length_c   1.000
_cell.angle_alpha   90.00
_cell.angle_beta   90.00
_cell.angle_gamma   90.00
#
_symmetry.space_group_name_H-M   'P 1'
#
loop_
_entity.id
_entity.type
_entity.pdbx_description
1 polymer ?
#
loop_
_entity_poly.entity_id
_entity_poly.type
_entity_poly.pdbx_seq_one_letter_code
_entity_poly.pdbx_strand_id
1 'polypeptide(L)' 'HTPDQFRLFTALGQRFGLCASRGSDFHAPGEGAEFGALPAFALSIAPIWDAWRS' A
#
# COMPACT_ATOMS: atom_id res chain seq x y z
N HIS A 1 -7.83 4.55 2.47
CA HIS A 1 -8.40 3.31 3.04
C HIS A 1 -8.63 3.47 4.53
N THR A 2 -9.70 2.91 5.06
CA THR A 2 -9.84 2.76 6.52
C THR A 2 -8.86 1.69 7.04
N PRO A 3 -8.49 1.70 8.32
CA PRO A 3 -7.65 0.65 8.90
C PRO A 3 -8.18 -0.78 8.66
N ASP A 4 -9.51 -0.95 8.64
CA ASP A 4 -10.15 -2.23 8.33
C ASP A 4 -9.90 -2.67 6.88
N GLN A 5 -9.89 -1.73 5.95
CA GLN A 5 -9.59 -2.02 4.54
C GLN A 5 -8.13 -2.47 4.36
N PHE A 6 -7.17 -1.94 5.14
CA PHE A 6 -5.79 -2.41 5.08
C PHE A 6 -5.66 -3.90 5.42
N ARG A 7 -6.37 -4.36 6.46
CA ARG A 7 -6.39 -5.79 6.83
C ARG A 7 -7.02 -6.65 5.74
N LEU A 8 -8.17 -6.22 5.21
CA LEU A 8 -8.88 -6.95 4.16
C LEU A 8 -7.99 -7.13 2.91
N PHE A 9 -7.38 -6.06 2.43
CA PHE A 9 -6.55 -6.13 1.22
C PHE A 9 -5.23 -6.87 1.45
N THR A 10 -4.67 -6.80 2.66
CA THR A 10 -3.51 -7.64 3.03
C THR A 10 -3.86 -9.13 2.95
N ALA A 11 -4.99 -9.54 3.52
CA ALA A 11 -5.44 -10.94 3.49
C ALA A 11 -5.73 -11.43 2.06
N LEU A 12 -6.33 -10.58 1.22
CA LEU A 12 -6.56 -10.89 -0.20
C LEU A 12 -5.23 -11.04 -0.96
N GLY A 13 -4.28 -10.12 -0.74
CA GLY A 13 -2.96 -10.20 -1.38
C GLY A 13 -2.24 -11.50 -1.04
N GLN A 14 -2.25 -11.89 0.24
CA GLN A 14 -1.70 -13.17 0.69
C GLN A 14 -2.41 -14.38 0.07
N ARG A 15 -3.75 -14.36 0.03
CA ARG A 15 -4.56 -15.45 -0.52
C ARG A 15 -4.28 -15.71 -2.00
N PHE A 16 -4.00 -14.66 -2.77
CA PHE A 16 -3.83 -14.74 -4.22
C PHE A 16 -2.37 -14.58 -4.68
N GLY A 17 -1.41 -14.51 -3.75
CA GLY A 17 0.01 -14.34 -4.09
C GLY A 17 0.32 -13.00 -4.75
N LEU A 18 -0.44 -11.94 -4.46
CA LEU A 18 -0.22 -10.60 -4.98
C LEU A 18 0.73 -9.81 -4.09
N CYS A 19 1.53 -8.94 -4.70
CA CYS A 19 2.32 -7.93 -4.00
C CYS A 19 1.47 -6.69 -3.66
N ALA A 20 1.88 -5.95 -2.62
CA ALA A 20 1.26 -4.70 -2.24
C ALA A 20 1.91 -3.50 -2.93
N SER A 21 1.10 -2.53 -3.32
CA SER A 21 1.54 -1.19 -3.72
C SER A 21 1.02 -0.15 -2.74
N ARG A 22 1.65 1.03 -2.74
CA ARG A 22 1.25 2.18 -1.94
C ARG A 22 1.52 3.45 -2.74
N GLY A 23 0.51 4.32 -2.83
CA GLY A 23 0.60 5.61 -3.49
C GLY A 23 -0.27 6.62 -2.75
N SER A 24 0.11 7.90 -2.79
CA SER A 24 -0.62 8.96 -2.12
C SER A 24 -1.93 9.29 -2.81
N ASP A 25 -2.01 8.95 -4.10
CA ASP A 25 -3.09 9.40 -4.97
C ASP A 25 -3.23 10.93 -4.90
N PHE A 26 -2.08 11.62 -4.90
CA PHE A 26 -2.00 13.06 -4.74
C PHE A 26 -2.53 13.78 -5.97
N HIS A 27 -3.41 14.75 -5.77
CA HIS A 27 -4.01 15.58 -6.82
C HIS A 27 -3.68 17.06 -6.65
N ALA A 28 -3.68 17.58 -5.41
CA ALA A 28 -3.29 18.95 -5.07
C ALA A 28 -2.91 19.08 -3.57
N PRO A 29 -2.15 20.11 -3.16
CA PRO A 29 -1.83 20.36 -1.75
C PRO A 29 -3.08 20.53 -0.91
N GLY A 30 -3.12 19.87 0.25
CA GLY A 30 -4.28 19.91 1.16
C GLY A 30 -5.42 18.96 0.77
N GLU A 31 -5.31 18.24 -0.34
CA GLU A 31 -6.26 17.19 -0.74
C GLU A 31 -5.69 15.80 -0.45
N GLY A 32 -5.93 15.31 0.77
CA GLY A 32 -5.56 13.95 1.16
C GLY A 32 -4.11 13.82 1.66
N ALA A 33 -3.42 12.77 1.22
CA ALA A 33 -2.08 12.44 1.71
C ALA A 33 -0.99 13.13 0.89
N GLU A 34 -0.07 13.80 1.57
CA GLU A 34 1.10 14.44 0.97
C GLU A 34 2.19 13.42 0.59
N PHE A 35 3.14 13.86 -0.24
CA PHE A 35 4.29 13.04 -0.61
C PHE A 35 5.08 12.57 0.62
N GLY A 36 5.43 11.28 0.64
CA GLY A 36 6.20 10.69 1.74
C GLY A 36 5.45 10.50 3.05
N ALA A 37 4.19 10.97 3.17
CA ALA A 37 3.42 10.93 4.40
C ALA A 37 2.60 9.63 4.59
N LEU A 38 2.79 8.62 3.74
CA LEU A 38 2.00 7.40 3.79
C LEU A 38 2.49 6.44 4.89
N PRO A 39 1.57 5.80 5.64
CA PRO A 39 1.91 4.86 6.70
C PRO A 39 2.60 3.63 6.13
N ALA A 40 3.64 3.14 6.83
CA ALA A 40 4.41 1.96 6.43
C ALA A 40 3.50 0.75 6.11
N PHE A 41 3.96 -0.14 5.23
CA PHE A 41 3.25 -1.39 4.99
C PHE A 41 3.16 -2.22 6.26
N ALA A 42 2.06 -2.99 6.37
CA ALA A 42 2.04 -4.12 7.28
C ALA A 42 3.16 -5.09 6.86
N LEU A 43 4.01 -5.50 7.80
CA LEU A 43 5.19 -6.34 7.56
C LEU A 43 4.87 -7.70 6.89
N SER A 44 3.61 -8.08 6.80
CA SER A 44 3.17 -9.41 6.35
C SER A 44 2.86 -9.52 4.85
N ILE A 45 3.06 -8.48 4.04
CA ILE A 45 2.87 -8.53 2.59
C ILE A 45 4.07 -7.93 1.84
N ALA A 46 4.50 -8.62 0.78
CA ALA A 46 5.66 -8.20 -0.02
C ALA A 46 5.31 -6.96 -0.85
N PRO A 47 6.19 -5.94 -0.88
CA PRO A 47 5.95 -4.75 -1.69
C PRO A 47 6.32 -4.97 -3.16
N ILE A 48 5.54 -4.40 -4.08
CA ILE A 48 5.69 -4.62 -5.53
C ILE A 48 7.04 -4.17 -6.09
N TRP A 49 7.66 -3.14 -5.50
CA TRP A 49 8.95 -2.64 -5.97
C TRP A 49 10.10 -3.62 -5.73
N ASP A 50 9.98 -4.53 -4.75
CA ASP A 50 11.00 -5.58 -4.56
C ASP A 50 11.01 -6.55 -5.76
N ALA A 51 9.86 -6.73 -6.43
CA ALA A 51 9.74 -7.51 -7.66
C ALA A 51 10.28 -6.79 -8.91
N TRP A 52 10.57 -5.49 -8.83
CA TRP A 52 11.08 -4.70 -9.97
C TRP A 52 12.60 -4.45 -9.92
N ARG A 53 13.26 -4.87 -8.83
CA ARG A 53 14.73 -4.74 -8.68
C ARG A 53 15.52 -5.84 -9.41
N SER A 54 14.85 -6.72 -10.14
CA SER A 54 15.41 -7.78 -10.99
C SER A 54 15.31 -7.42 -12.46
#